data_AF-A0A1N6PE61-F1
#
_entry.id   AF-A0A1N6PE61-F1
#
_cell.length_a   1.000
_cell.length_b   1.000
_cell.length_c   1.000
_cell.angle_alpha   90.00
_cell.angle_beta   90.00
_cell.angle_gamma   90.00
#
_symmetry.space_group_name_H-M   'P 1'
#
loop_
_entity.id
_entity.type
_entity.pdbx_description
1 polymer ?
#
loop_
_entity_poly.entity_id
_entity_poly.type
_entity_poly.pdbx_seq_one_letter_code
_entity_poly.pdbx_strand_id
1 'polypeptide(L)'
;MTLAFARQGLSAALLASALTLAACSKTPPAADPALDAEGFPSVYRPLYAATTQMTNDEAASQQQSLSGLAARRASGAISEAEYRRRVAEMRALGANHGTEVLQEMNK
;
A
#
# COMPACT_ATOMS: atom_id res chain seq x y z
N MET A 1 17.00 -44.68 8.68
CA MET A 1 16.80 -45.05 7.27
C MET A 1 16.17 -43.88 6.55
N THR A 2 16.90 -43.39 5.56
CA THR A 2 16.67 -42.26 4.67
C THR A 2 15.72 -42.61 3.52
N LEU A 3 15.26 -41.55 2.81
CA LEU A 3 14.66 -41.48 1.45
C LEU A 3 13.13 -41.56 1.41
N ALA A 4 12.39 -40.77 0.61
CA ALA A 4 12.76 -40.03 -0.60
C ALA A 4 11.89 -38.78 -0.79
N PHE A 5 12.54 -37.65 -1.07
CA PHE A 5 11.94 -36.43 -1.60
C PHE A 5 11.71 -36.65 -3.11
N ALA A 6 10.47 -36.90 -3.52
CA ALA A 6 10.12 -37.04 -4.93
C ALA A 6 10.01 -35.66 -5.58
N ARG A 7 11.11 -35.28 -6.24
CA ARG A 7 11.21 -34.21 -7.23
C ARG A 7 10.60 -34.72 -8.55
N GLN A 8 9.77 -33.90 -9.19
CA GLN A 8 9.45 -33.83 -10.64
C GLN A 8 8.04 -33.22 -10.79
N GLY A 9 7.77 -32.24 -11.64
CA GLY A 9 8.55 -31.56 -12.66
C GLY A 9 7.58 -30.71 -13.48
N LEU A 10 8.12 -29.70 -14.16
CA LEU A 10 7.57 -29.10 -15.39
C LEU A 10 6.12 -28.60 -15.37
N SER A 11 5.95 -27.27 -15.34
CA SER A 11 5.16 -26.53 -16.35
C SER A 11 5.34 -25.02 -16.14
N ALA A 12 6.53 -24.53 -16.50
CA ALA A 12 6.74 -23.13 -16.82
C ALA A 12 6.32 -22.92 -18.28
N ALA A 13 5.03 -22.69 -18.55
CA ALA A 13 4.53 -22.13 -19.81
C ALA A 13 2.99 -22.02 -19.77
N LEU A 14 2.49 -20.90 -19.26
CA LEU A 14 1.23 -20.30 -19.73
C LEU A 14 1.41 -18.80 -19.52
N LEU A 15 2.15 -18.22 -20.46
CA LEU A 15 1.58 -17.37 -21.51
C LEU A 15 1.17 -16.02 -20.92
N ALA A 16 2.16 -15.13 -20.97
CA ALA A 16 2.03 -13.70 -20.81
C ALA A 16 0.74 -13.21 -21.50
N SER A 17 -0.19 -12.73 -20.69
CA SER A 17 -1.37 -12.02 -21.16
C SER A 17 -0.88 -10.69 -21.73
N ALA A 18 -0.86 -10.60 -23.06
CA ALA A 18 -0.55 -9.38 -23.78
C ALA A 18 -1.69 -8.38 -23.57
N LEU A 19 -1.46 -7.38 -22.73
CA LEU A 19 -2.37 -6.27 -22.53
C LEU A 19 -2.26 -5.32 -23.73
N THR A 20 -3.15 -5.48 -24.71
CA THR A 20 -3.30 -4.59 -25.85
C THR A 20 -4.14 -3.36 -25.48
N LEU A 21 -3.50 -2.27 -25.02
CA LEU A 21 -4.15 -0.94 -25.05
C LEU A 21 -3.95 -0.30 -26.42
N ALA A 22 -4.92 -0.51 -27.30
CA ALA A 22 -5.08 0.24 -28.53
C ALA A 22 -6.26 1.22 -28.38
N ALA A 23 -5.95 2.50 -28.14
CA ALA A 23 -6.70 3.66 -28.64
C ALA A 23 -6.04 4.95 -28.11
N CYS A 24 -4.94 5.36 -28.74
CA CYS A 24 -4.42 6.70 -28.58
C CYS A 24 -5.31 7.66 -29.38
N SER A 25 -6.49 7.99 -28.86
CA SER A 25 -7.18 9.21 -29.28
C SER A 25 -6.36 10.36 -28.68
N LYS A 26 -5.50 10.94 -29.50
CA LYS A 26 -4.59 12.05 -29.15
C LYS A 26 -5.41 13.30 -28.85
N THR A 27 -6.06 13.30 -27.69
CA THR A 27 -6.44 14.53 -27.01
C THR A 27 -5.12 15.13 -26.55
N PRO A 28 -4.70 16.30 -27.06
CA PRO A 28 -3.50 16.93 -26.56
C PRO A 28 -3.70 17.11 -25.04
N PRO A 29 -2.76 16.66 -24.19
CA PRO A 29 -2.83 17.00 -22.78
C PRO A 29 -2.95 18.52 -22.70
N ALA A 30 -3.91 19.01 -21.90
CA ALA A 30 -3.96 20.43 -21.56
C ALA A 30 -2.54 20.86 -21.20
N ALA A 31 -2.04 21.93 -21.81
CA ALA A 31 -0.65 22.38 -21.65
C ALA A 31 -0.29 22.37 -20.17
N ASP A 32 0.49 21.37 -19.75
CA ASP A 32 1.01 21.32 -18.40
C ASP A 32 1.93 22.53 -18.32
N PRO A 33 1.62 23.53 -17.47
CA PRO A 33 2.44 24.72 -17.41
C PRO A 33 3.90 24.35 -17.12
N ALA A 34 4.21 23.19 -16.53
CA ALA A 34 5.56 22.71 -16.24
C ALA A 34 6.41 22.31 -17.46
N LEU A 35 5.83 22.18 -18.66
CA LEU A 35 6.53 21.70 -19.85
C LEU A 35 6.87 22.86 -20.81
N ASP A 36 8.03 22.77 -21.46
CA ASP A 36 8.44 23.66 -22.54
C ASP A 36 7.74 23.33 -23.88
N ALA A 37 8.01 24.11 -24.92
CA ALA A 37 7.43 23.92 -26.25
C ALA A 37 7.78 22.55 -26.89
N GLU A 38 8.85 21.91 -26.41
CA GLU A 38 9.32 20.59 -26.84
C GLU A 38 8.79 19.45 -25.94
N GLY A 39 7.99 19.78 -24.92
CA GLY A 39 7.37 18.82 -24.00
C GLY A 39 8.27 18.30 -22.88
N PHE A 40 9.41 18.95 -22.62
CA PHE A 40 10.31 18.61 -21.52
C PHE A 40 10.07 19.52 -20.30
N PRO A 41 10.35 19.02 -19.08
CA PRO A 41 10.30 19.86 -17.89
C PRO A 41 11.36 20.97 -17.99
N SER A 42 10.91 22.23 -18.05
CA SER A 42 11.82 23.36 -18.23
C SER A 42 12.69 23.57 -16.98
N VAL A 43 14.01 23.46 -17.10
CA VAL A 43 14.95 23.66 -15.98
C VAL A 43 15.13 25.15 -15.63
N TYR A 44 14.82 26.03 -16.58
CA TYR A 44 14.98 27.49 -16.44
C TYR A 44 13.85 28.17 -15.67
N ARG A 45 12.77 27.44 -15.35
CA ARG A 45 11.66 27.96 -14.57
C ARG A 45 11.67 27.33 -13.18
N PRO A 46 11.47 28.10 -12.10
CA PRO A 46 11.30 27.51 -10.78
C PRO A 46 10.11 26.53 -10.81
N LEU A 47 10.42 25.25 -10.60
CA LEU A 47 9.42 24.20 -10.45
C LEU A 47 8.91 24.26 -9.02
N TYR A 48 7.66 24.68 -8.84
CA TYR A 48 6.97 24.50 -7.56
C TYR A 48 6.58 23.03 -7.47
N ALA A 49 6.82 22.42 -6.31
CA ALA A 49 6.46 21.04 -6.09
C ALA A 49 4.95 20.86 -6.33
N ALA A 50 4.60 19.84 -7.13
CA ALA A 50 3.21 19.57 -7.52
C ALA A 50 2.31 19.16 -6.33
N THR A 51 2.89 18.89 -5.16
CA THR A 51 2.19 18.53 -3.93
C THR A 51 2.44 19.54 -2.83
N THR A 52 1.45 19.70 -1.95
CA THR A 52 1.56 20.49 -0.72
C THR A 52 2.80 20.05 0.06
N GLN A 53 3.71 21.00 0.31
CA GLN A 53 4.93 20.74 1.05
C GLN A 53 4.62 20.77 2.55
N MET A 54 5.10 19.75 3.25
CA MET A 54 5.03 19.69 4.71
C MET A 54 5.80 20.86 5.32
N THR A 55 5.22 21.50 6.33
CA THR A 55 5.90 22.57 7.07
C THR A 55 6.92 21.99 8.04
N ASN A 56 7.94 22.78 8.41
CA ASN A 56 8.98 22.32 9.35
C ASN A 56 8.40 21.90 10.71
N ASP A 57 7.39 22.60 11.20
CA ASP A 57 6.74 22.29 12.47
C ASP A 57 5.97 20.97 12.40
N GLU A 58 5.29 20.74 11.28
CA GLU A 58 4.56 19.51 11.03
C GLU A 58 5.53 18.32 10.90
N ALA A 59 6.66 18.49 10.22
CA ALA A 59 7.72 17.49 10.16
C ALA A 59 8.29 17.16 11.54
N ALA A 60 8.53 18.16 12.38
CA ALA A 60 9.02 17.97 13.75
C ALA A 60 8.01 17.19 14.61
N SER A 61 6.72 17.50 14.48
CA SER A 61 5.65 16.78 15.19
C SER A 61 5.56 15.30 14.78
N GLN A 62 5.73 15.01 13.48
CA GLN A 62 5.74 13.64 12.97
C GLN A 62 6.99 12.89 13.43
N GLN A 63 8.16 13.53 13.42
CA GLN A 63 9.38 12.93 13.94
C GLN A 63 9.26 12.56 15.43
N GLN A 64 8.66 13.41 16.26
CA GLN A 64 8.40 13.11 17.66
C GLN A 64 7.46 11.90 17.83
N SER A 65 6.40 11.86 17.02
CA SER A 65 5.44 10.75 17.05
C SER A 65 6.11 9.42 16.68
N LEU A 66 6.91 9.42 15.61
CA LEU A 66 7.60 8.24 15.11
C LEU A 66 8.71 7.77 16.06
N SER A 67 9.48 8.69 16.64
CA SER A 67 10.53 8.36 17.63
C SER A 67 9.93 7.79 18.92
N GLY A 68 8.81 8.34 19.41
CA GLY A 68 8.06 7.79 20.53
C GLY A 68 7.55 6.37 20.25
N LEU A 69 7.04 6.13 19.04
CA LEU A 69 6.60 4.78 18.63
C LEU A 69 7.78 3.80 18.55
N ALA A 70 8.92 4.22 17.99
CA ALA A 70 10.12 3.41 17.90
C ALA A 70 10.66 3.03 19.29
N ALA A 71 10.69 3.98 20.23
CA ALA A 71 11.12 3.74 21.61
C ALA A 71 10.19 2.74 22.31
N ARG A 72 8.87 2.89 22.16
CA ARG A 72 7.87 1.97 22.72
C ARG A 72 7.93 0.57 22.08
N ARG A 73 8.36 0.46 20.82
CA ARG A 73 8.62 -0.84 20.16
C ARG A 73 9.88 -1.49 20.71
N ALA A 74 10.96 -0.72 20.85
CA ALA A 74 12.23 -1.19 21.41
C ALA A 74 12.07 -1.61 22.88
N SER A 75 11.24 -0.93 23.66
CA SER A 75 10.94 -1.30 25.06
C SER A 75 9.96 -2.46 25.21
N GLY A 76 9.44 -3.02 24.11
CA GLY A 76 8.48 -4.13 24.14
C GLY A 76 7.06 -3.74 24.58
N ALA A 77 6.79 -2.46 24.81
CA ALA A 77 5.51 -1.95 25.29
C ALA A 77 4.38 -2.00 24.24
N ILE A 78 4.70 -2.15 22.95
CA ILE A 78 3.72 -2.17 21.85
C ILE A 78 3.28 -3.60 21.46
N SER A 79 4.22 -4.52 21.22
CA SER A 79 3.98 -5.38 20.05
C SER A 79 3.35 -6.74 20.28
N GLU A 80 3.43 -7.36 21.46
CA GLU A 80 3.00 -8.76 21.56
C GLU A 80 1.66 -8.93 22.29
N ALA A 81 1.48 -8.34 23.47
CA ALA A 81 0.24 -8.47 24.22
C ALA A 81 -0.94 -7.73 23.55
N GLU A 82 -0.71 -6.52 23.04
CA GLU A 82 -1.75 -5.71 22.40
C GLU A 82 -2.11 -6.22 21.00
N TYR A 83 -1.12 -6.67 20.24
CA TYR A 83 -1.33 -7.41 18.99
C TYR A 83 -2.17 -8.66 19.21
N ARG A 84 -1.82 -9.49 20.21
CA ARG A 84 -2.62 -10.67 20.56
C ARG A 84 -4.03 -10.31 20.94
N ARG A 85 -4.24 -9.19 21.64
CA ARG A 85 -5.58 -8.69 21.99
C ARG A 85 -6.39 -8.34 20.74
N ARG A 86 -5.82 -7.56 19.81
CA ARG A 86 -6.46 -7.22 18.52
C ARG A 86 -6.73 -8.45 17.65
N VAL A 87 -5.83 -9.43 17.63
CA VAL A 87 -6.03 -10.67 16.87
C VAL A 87 -7.17 -11.50 17.46
N ALA A 88 -7.27 -11.59 18.78
CA ALA A 88 -8.38 -12.28 19.45
C ALA A 88 -9.72 -11.59 19.15
N GLU A 89 -9.75 -10.26 19.18
CA GLU A 89 -10.92 -9.47 18.81
C GLU A 89 -11.33 -9.69 17.35
N MET A 90 -10.40 -9.63 16.40
CA MET A 90 -10.70 -9.89 14.97
C MET A 90 -11.21 -11.32 14.73
N ARG A 91 -10.68 -12.31 15.46
CA ARG A 91 -11.18 -13.69 15.37
C ARG A 91 -12.59 -13.82 15.94
N ALA A 92 -12.87 -13.18 17.07
CA ALA A 92 -14.20 -13.15 17.65
C ALA A 92 -15.21 -12.48 16.70
N LEU A 93 -14.81 -11.38 16.05
CA LEU A 93 -15.62 -10.71 15.05
C LEU A 93 -15.89 -11.65 13.86
N GLY A 94 -14.87 -12.28 13.29
CA GLY A 94 -15.03 -13.19 12.15
C GLY A 94 -15.92 -14.41 12.44
N ALA A 95 -15.88 -14.94 13.67
CA ALA A 95 -16.71 -16.07 14.06
C ALA A 95 -18.19 -15.71 14.21
N ASN A 96 -18.48 -14.56 14.83
CA ASN A 96 -19.85 -14.18 15.18
C ASN A 96 -20.56 -13.40 14.06
N HIS A 97 -19.82 -12.62 13.27
CA HIS A 97 -20.40 -11.68 12.32
C HIS A 97 -21.16 -12.39 11.18
N GLY A 98 -20.68 -13.54 10.71
CA GLY A 98 -21.38 -14.33 9.68
C GLY A 98 -22.74 -14.85 10.16
N THR A 99 -22.82 -15.36 11.39
CA THR A 99 -24.08 -15.86 11.96
C THR A 99 -25.03 -14.73 12.35
N GLU A 100 -24.51 -13.61 12.83
CA GLU A 100 -25.30 -12.43 13.18
C GLU A 100 -25.97 -11.82 11.94
N VAL A 101 -25.23 -11.69 10.83
CA VAL A 101 -25.78 -11.22 9.55
C VAL A 101 -26.86 -12.18 9.02
N LEU A 102 -26.66 -13.50 9.15
CA LEU A 102 -27.66 -14.48 8.73
C LEU A 102 -28.95 -14.46 9.57
N GLN A 103 -28.84 -14.12 10.87
CA GLN A 103 -30.01 -13.94 11.74
C GLN A 103 -30.76 -12.65 11.42
N GLU A 104 -30.04 -11.57 11.11
CA GLU A 104 -30.65 -10.30 10.69
C GLU A 104 -31.36 -10.42 9.34
N MET A 105 -30.80 -11.19 8.40
CA MET A 105 -31.45 -11.45 7.10
C MET A 105 -32.74 -12.28 7.17
N ASN A 106 -32.95 -13.07 8.22
CA ASN A 106 -34.13 -13.93 8.41
C ASN A 106 -35.24 -13.29 9.26
N LYS A 107 -35.06 -12.03 9.66
CA LYS A 107 -36.05 -11.24 10.39
C LYS A 107 -36.90 -10.43 9.42
#